data_AF-A0AAF0YDR5-F1
#
_entry.id   AF-A0AAF0YDR5-F1
#
_cell.length_a   1.000
_cell.length_b   1.000
_cell.length_c   1.000
_cell.angle_alpha   90.00
_cell.angle_beta   90.00
_cell.angle_gamma   90.00
#
_symmetry.space_group_name_H-M   'P 1'
#
loop_
_entity.id
_entity.type
_entity.pdbx_description
1 polymer ?
#
loop_
_entity_poly.entity_id
_entity_poly.type
_entity_poly.pdbx_seq_one_letter_code
_entity_poly.pdbx_strand_id
1 'polypeptide(L)'
;MSDRIHVPTADLTPEQTKLGAKLDKRRRIVDAVWARLWQVRALLVLIGTAWLLALPYPGLWKQTFIDEHALQPAQVTIYYDWAQVFRADRYLAELEALRDANATWDERRDFLSASFRAAGVTALNSTSSVFAHVTPPRSEGTEAILVSANWLSRNGEVNVRGVALLLSLAEFLRAQNYWAFDIFLVSGDGYLDGLNDFTETYAPRANIWTALNIDYPYHSFSHLGVFFEGTNGRLPNQDAVNSVLHVAKYGVWVDSTIHNLDERPQPTYSFGAKALLDHFKYMALGRPSAAHGLLAQHRIDAVTLYGVPGEGPHGFHSMGRMVESTLRAYNNLLERLHASFFFYLLPHPDYFLPVGHYLPAAVVLGASVTLGGFDCPDPLAGALWALPAFALGLLGWVAQSSLVSAAAMALPRPKGAARASLSSLAHLFYGALIPTLAMVNFPQAVLLAVLVIIALAPLPRPVRAALVFLHPAVLEYYGGINLRAEWEQFGNVAWPAIFAIWIPLQAVSDMLS
;
A
#
# COMPACT_ATOMS: atom_id res chain seq x y z
N MET A 1 -16.76 29.55 37.82
CA MET A 1 -16.76 30.20 39.16
C MET A 1 -15.45 30.95 39.27
N SER A 2 -15.52 32.28 39.27
CA SER A 2 -14.37 33.20 39.28
C SER A 2 -14.07 33.54 40.74
N ASP A 3 -13.23 32.73 41.40
CA ASP A 3 -12.60 33.19 42.64
C ASP A 3 -11.46 34.13 42.26
N ARG A 4 -11.78 35.43 42.24
CA ARG A 4 -10.80 36.50 42.27
C ARG A 4 -10.20 36.50 43.68
N ILE A 5 -9.06 35.83 43.84
CA ILE A 5 -8.21 36.05 45.02
C ILE A 5 -7.76 37.51 44.98
N HIS A 6 -8.36 38.33 45.84
CA HIS A 6 -7.98 39.72 46.02
C HIS A 6 -6.70 39.73 46.87
N VAL A 7 -5.54 39.71 46.21
CA VAL A 7 -4.25 39.91 46.88
C VAL A 7 -4.15 41.41 47.21
N PRO A 8 -3.94 41.80 48.49
CA PRO A 8 -3.77 43.21 48.86
C PRO A 8 -2.55 43.79 48.14
N THR A 9 -2.71 44.93 47.46
CA THR A 9 -1.66 45.62 46.69
C THR A 9 -0.63 46.35 47.57
N ALA A 10 -0.39 45.90 48.80
CA ALA A 10 0.60 46.46 49.71
C ALA A 10 1.79 45.51 49.78
N ASP A 11 2.95 46.01 49.32
CA ASP A 11 4.30 45.42 49.38
C ASP A 11 4.63 44.25 48.43
N LEU A 12 4.41 44.43 47.13
CA LEU A 12 5.08 43.62 46.10
C LEU A 12 6.49 44.16 45.84
N THR A 13 7.51 43.31 45.91
CA THR A 13 8.89 43.70 45.60
C THR A 13 9.05 44.12 44.12
N PRO A 14 10.10 44.91 43.76
CA PRO A 14 10.37 45.29 42.37
C PRO A 14 10.53 44.11 41.41
N GLU A 15 10.94 42.94 41.93
CA GLU A 15 11.03 41.71 41.15
C GLU A 15 9.66 41.06 40.93
N GLN A 16 8.79 41.07 41.96
CA GLN A 16 7.41 40.53 41.86
C GLN A 16 6.54 41.36 40.90
N THR A 17 6.71 42.68 40.86
CA THR A 17 6.01 43.55 39.89
C THR A 17 6.48 43.33 38.46
N LYS A 18 7.79 43.16 38.23
CA LYS A 18 8.34 42.77 36.92
C LYS A 18 7.87 41.37 36.50
N LEU A 19 7.79 40.42 37.43
CA LEU A 19 7.28 39.08 37.18
C LEU A 19 5.78 39.12 36.84
N GLY A 20 4.97 39.89 37.58
CA GLY A 20 3.56 40.10 37.30
C GLY A 20 3.32 40.70 35.92
N ALA A 21 4.03 41.76 35.55
CA ALA A 21 3.95 42.35 34.21
C ALA A 21 4.35 41.36 33.10
N LYS A 22 5.34 40.49 33.35
CA LYS A 22 5.74 39.42 32.42
C LYS A 22 4.68 38.34 32.30
N LEU A 23 4.04 37.93 33.41
CA LEU A 23 2.95 36.96 33.44
C LEU A 23 1.70 37.50 32.75
N ASP A 24 1.34 38.76 32.97
CA ASP A 24 0.21 39.42 32.30
C ASP A 24 0.45 39.56 30.79
N LYS A 25 1.67 39.92 30.39
CA LYS A 25 2.04 39.95 28.97
C LYS A 25 1.92 38.55 28.36
N ARG A 26 2.40 37.51 29.05
CA ARG A 26 2.27 36.10 28.60
C ARG A 26 0.80 35.69 28.51
N ARG A 27 -0.02 36.01 29.51
CA ARG A 27 -1.45 35.68 29.55
C ARG A 27 -2.19 36.34 28.40
N ARG A 28 -1.96 37.63 28.13
CA ARG A 28 -2.55 38.33 26.97
C ARG A 28 -2.16 37.69 25.64
N ILE A 29 -0.91 37.25 25.49
CA ILE A 29 -0.47 36.54 24.28
C ILE A 29 -1.19 35.19 24.16
N VAL A 30 -1.25 34.43 25.24
CA VAL A 30 -1.93 33.13 25.30
C VAL A 30 -3.42 33.30 24.97
N ASP A 31 -4.11 34.23 25.61
CA ASP A 31 -5.54 34.52 25.38
C ASP A 31 -5.79 34.96 23.92
N ALA A 32 -4.91 35.78 23.34
CA ALA A 32 -5.01 36.20 21.94
C ALA A 32 -4.81 35.02 20.96
N VAL A 33 -3.92 34.08 21.27
CA VAL A 33 -3.71 32.85 20.48
C VAL A 33 -4.92 31.93 20.59
N TRP A 34 -5.45 31.72 21.81
CA TRP A 34 -6.64 30.92 22.05
C TRP A 34 -7.88 31.46 21.31
N ALA A 35 -8.08 32.78 21.32
CA ALA A 35 -9.17 33.41 20.60
C ALA A 35 -9.10 33.20 19.07
N ARG A 36 -7.90 32.92 18.53
CA ARG A 36 -7.65 32.71 17.10
C ARG A 36 -7.33 31.24 16.75
N LEU A 37 -7.51 30.31 17.68
CA LEU A 37 -7.14 28.90 17.49
C LEU A 37 -7.83 28.28 16.26
N TRP A 38 -9.09 28.63 16.02
CA TRP A 38 -9.83 28.15 14.83
C TRP A 38 -9.19 28.64 13.52
N GLN A 39 -8.64 29.86 13.48
CA GLN A 39 -7.94 30.42 12.32
C GLN A 39 -6.62 29.70 12.10
N VAL A 40 -5.89 29.42 13.19
CA VAL A 40 -4.63 28.64 13.13
C VAL A 40 -4.89 27.24 12.59
N ARG A 41 -5.93 26.56 13.10
CA ARG A 41 -6.35 25.23 12.59
C ARG A 41 -6.71 25.28 11.12
N ALA A 42 -7.56 26.23 10.71
CA ALA A 42 -7.94 26.39 9.30
C ALA A 42 -6.74 26.67 8.40
N LEU A 43 -5.79 27.50 8.85
CA LEU A 43 -4.54 27.76 8.15
C LEU A 43 -3.69 26.50 8.01
N LEU A 44 -3.55 25.69 9.06
CA LEU A 44 -2.82 24.42 8.99
C LEU A 44 -3.50 23.42 8.04
N VAL A 45 -4.83 23.31 8.05
CA VAL A 45 -5.54 22.50 7.05
C VAL A 45 -5.22 23.00 5.64
N LEU A 46 -5.31 24.31 5.41
CA LEU A 46 -5.02 24.90 4.11
C LEU A 46 -3.57 24.63 3.67
N ILE A 47 -2.60 24.79 4.57
CA ILE A 47 -1.18 24.48 4.28
C ILE A 47 -0.99 23.00 3.99
N GLY A 48 -1.56 22.11 4.80
CA GLY A 48 -1.46 20.66 4.62
C GLY A 48 -2.09 20.19 3.30
N THR A 49 -3.29 20.69 2.97
CA THR A 49 -3.96 20.41 1.70
C THR A 49 -3.22 21.02 0.51
N ALA A 50 -2.73 22.25 0.61
CA ALA A 50 -1.92 22.86 -0.44
C ALA A 50 -0.62 22.08 -0.68
N TRP A 51 0.00 21.55 0.38
CA TRP A 51 1.19 20.70 0.26
C TRP A 51 0.88 19.37 -0.43
N LEU A 52 -0.25 18.71 -0.11
CA LEU A 52 -0.70 17.52 -0.82
C LEU A 52 -0.92 17.78 -2.31
N LEU A 53 -1.56 18.91 -2.64
CA LEU A 53 -1.76 19.35 -4.03
C LEU A 53 -0.45 19.77 -4.69
N ALA A 54 0.60 20.09 -3.95
CA ALA A 54 1.92 20.38 -4.50
C ALA A 54 2.73 19.12 -4.81
N LEU A 55 2.44 17.96 -4.20
CA LEU A 55 3.23 16.72 -4.40
C LEU A 55 3.39 16.30 -5.86
N PRO A 56 2.36 16.42 -6.74
CA PRO A 56 2.54 16.12 -8.16
C PRO A 56 3.36 17.14 -8.94
N TYR A 57 3.93 18.18 -8.32
CA TYR A 57 4.78 19.14 -9.00
C TYR A 57 6.17 18.54 -9.28
N PRO A 58 6.63 18.49 -10.56
CA PRO A 58 7.90 17.87 -10.93
C PRO A 58 9.13 18.43 -10.22
N GLY A 59 9.10 19.70 -9.80
CA GLY A 59 10.20 20.31 -9.05
C GLY A 59 10.40 19.77 -7.63
N LEU A 60 9.43 19.00 -7.08
CA LEU A 60 9.59 18.28 -5.81
C LEU A 60 10.15 16.88 -5.99
N TRP A 61 10.27 16.38 -7.23
CA TRP A 61 10.67 14.99 -7.46
C TRP A 61 12.19 14.87 -7.55
N LYS A 62 12.71 13.71 -7.19
CA LYS A 62 14.12 13.34 -7.37
C LYS A 62 14.22 12.26 -8.42
N GLN A 63 15.28 12.28 -9.23
CA GLN A 63 15.53 11.19 -10.18
C GLN A 63 15.78 9.89 -9.44
N THR A 64 15.24 8.80 -9.97
CA THR A 64 15.52 7.45 -9.46
C THR A 64 16.98 7.08 -9.74
N PHE A 65 17.56 6.32 -8.84
CA PHE A 65 18.90 5.75 -8.97
C PHE A 65 18.90 4.37 -8.32
N ILE A 66 19.92 3.57 -8.61
CA ILE A 66 20.15 2.28 -7.97
C ILE A 66 21.15 2.51 -6.85
N ASP A 67 20.72 2.34 -5.60
CA ASP A 67 21.60 2.50 -4.44
C ASP A 67 22.50 1.27 -4.26
N GLU A 68 21.91 0.08 -4.36
CA GLU A 68 22.62 -1.18 -4.26
C GLU A 68 23.47 -1.45 -5.52
N HIS A 69 24.75 -1.13 -5.42
CA HIS A 69 25.71 -1.28 -6.52
C HIS A 69 25.86 -2.70 -7.02
N ALA A 70 25.57 -3.72 -6.20
CA ALA A 70 25.64 -5.12 -6.62
C ALA A 70 24.57 -5.48 -7.68
N LEU A 71 23.42 -4.80 -7.70
CA LEU A 71 22.32 -5.14 -8.61
C LEU A 71 22.71 -5.04 -10.08
N GLN A 72 23.50 -4.03 -10.48
CA GLN A 72 23.97 -3.86 -11.86
C GLN A 72 22.91 -4.14 -12.94
N PRO A 73 21.70 -3.53 -12.86
CA PRO A 73 20.61 -3.84 -13.78
C PRO A 73 21.00 -3.49 -15.23
N ALA A 74 20.55 -4.31 -16.18
CA ALA A 74 20.82 -4.17 -17.62
C ALA A 74 22.31 -4.26 -18.04
N GLN A 75 23.22 -4.75 -17.19
CA GLN A 75 24.66 -4.84 -17.52
C GLN A 75 25.11 -6.21 -18.06
N VAL A 76 24.18 -7.15 -18.23
CA VAL A 76 24.50 -8.54 -18.60
C VAL A 76 23.90 -8.89 -19.97
N THR A 77 24.63 -9.70 -20.74
CA THR A 77 24.10 -10.34 -21.95
C THR A 77 22.91 -11.24 -21.62
N ILE A 78 21.80 -11.01 -22.32
CA ILE A 78 20.54 -11.72 -22.16
C ILE A 78 20.52 -12.91 -23.13
N TYR A 79 20.21 -14.11 -22.63
CA TYR A 79 20.24 -15.38 -23.39
C TYR A 79 18.86 -15.95 -23.71
N TYR A 80 17.79 -15.39 -23.16
CA TYR A 80 16.41 -15.73 -23.50
C TYR A 80 16.13 -15.23 -24.93
N ASP A 81 15.92 -16.18 -25.83
CA ASP A 81 15.82 -15.93 -27.27
C ASP A 81 14.64 -16.72 -27.88
N TRP A 82 14.47 -16.66 -29.20
CA TRP A 82 13.38 -17.26 -29.95
C TRP A 82 13.18 -18.77 -29.71
N ALA A 83 14.21 -19.51 -29.33
CA ALA A 83 14.08 -20.92 -28.95
C ALA A 83 13.15 -21.10 -27.74
N GLN A 84 13.22 -20.21 -26.76
CA GLN A 84 12.36 -20.26 -25.58
C GLN A 84 10.97 -19.68 -25.87
N VAL A 85 10.88 -18.70 -26.77
CA VAL A 85 9.60 -18.20 -27.29
C VAL A 85 8.82 -19.33 -27.95
N PHE A 86 9.46 -20.12 -28.83
CA PHE A 86 8.81 -21.26 -29.48
C PHE A 86 8.28 -22.29 -28.48
N ARG A 87 8.99 -22.50 -27.36
CA ARG A 87 8.52 -23.38 -26.28
C ARG A 87 7.35 -22.76 -25.51
N ALA A 88 7.41 -21.46 -25.23
CA ALA A 88 6.30 -20.74 -24.63
C ALA A 88 5.04 -20.83 -25.51
N ASP A 89 5.16 -20.69 -26.83
CA ASP A 89 4.03 -20.83 -27.77
C ASP A 89 3.44 -22.25 -27.76
N ARG A 90 4.26 -23.29 -27.58
CA ARG A 90 3.76 -24.67 -27.45
C ARG A 90 2.96 -24.87 -26.17
N TYR A 91 3.49 -24.42 -25.02
CA TYR A 91 2.75 -24.45 -23.76
C TYR A 91 1.48 -23.61 -23.83
N LEU A 92 1.53 -22.46 -24.51
CA LEU A 92 0.39 -21.58 -24.69
C LEU A 92 -0.76 -22.31 -25.40
N ALA A 93 -0.49 -23.05 -26.49
CA ALA A 93 -1.54 -23.77 -27.21
C ALA A 93 -2.26 -24.80 -26.32
N GLU A 94 -1.53 -25.50 -25.45
CA GLU A 94 -2.10 -26.46 -24.50
C GLU A 94 -2.88 -25.75 -23.38
N LEU A 95 -2.38 -24.62 -22.87
CA LEU A 95 -3.04 -23.81 -21.86
C LEU A 95 -4.31 -23.12 -22.39
N GLU A 96 -4.31 -22.68 -23.65
CA GLU A 96 -5.50 -22.15 -24.32
C GLU A 96 -6.57 -23.23 -24.48
N ALA A 97 -6.19 -24.47 -24.82
CA ALA A 97 -7.13 -25.59 -24.84
C ALA A 97 -7.74 -25.86 -23.45
N LEU A 98 -6.95 -25.79 -22.38
CA LEU A 98 -7.44 -25.92 -21.00
C LEU A 98 -8.37 -24.78 -20.60
N ARG A 99 -8.07 -23.54 -21.02
CA ARG A 99 -8.94 -22.38 -20.83
C ARG A 99 -10.27 -22.58 -21.55
N ASP A 100 -10.22 -22.95 -22.82
CA ASP A 100 -11.41 -23.07 -23.68
C ASP A 100 -12.29 -24.26 -23.28
N ALA A 101 -11.70 -25.32 -22.73
CA ALA A 101 -12.41 -26.43 -22.10
C ALA A 101 -12.96 -26.10 -20.70
N ASN A 102 -12.67 -24.91 -20.17
CA ASN A 102 -12.96 -24.50 -18.80
C ASN A 102 -12.49 -25.54 -17.76
N ALA A 103 -11.26 -26.03 -17.94
CA ALA A 103 -10.68 -27.07 -17.12
C ALA A 103 -10.72 -26.74 -15.63
N THR A 104 -10.94 -27.75 -14.79
CA THR A 104 -10.91 -27.62 -13.34
C THR A 104 -9.50 -27.32 -12.83
N TRP A 105 -9.38 -26.81 -11.59
CA TRP A 105 -8.08 -26.60 -10.98
C TRP A 105 -7.23 -27.88 -10.94
N ASP A 106 -7.82 -29.04 -10.64
CA ASP A 106 -7.10 -30.31 -10.59
C ASP A 106 -6.46 -30.66 -11.94
N GLU A 107 -7.19 -30.49 -13.05
CA GLU A 107 -6.67 -30.73 -14.40
C GLU A 107 -5.53 -29.76 -14.75
N ARG A 108 -5.68 -28.46 -14.41
CA ARG A 108 -4.64 -27.45 -14.61
C ARG A 108 -3.40 -27.76 -13.76
N ARG A 109 -3.58 -28.12 -12.50
CA ARG A 109 -2.52 -28.49 -11.56
C ARG A 109 -1.73 -29.68 -12.08
N ASP A 110 -2.42 -30.70 -12.57
CA ASP A 110 -1.79 -31.92 -13.08
C ASP A 110 -0.97 -31.63 -14.35
N PHE A 111 -1.50 -30.78 -15.25
CA PHE A 111 -0.78 -30.28 -16.42
C PHE A 111 0.48 -29.48 -16.04
N LEU A 112 0.38 -28.53 -15.11
CA LEU A 112 1.49 -27.70 -14.65
C LEU A 112 2.58 -28.56 -13.99
N SER A 113 2.19 -29.48 -13.12
CA SER A 113 3.11 -30.39 -12.42
C SER A 113 3.82 -31.32 -13.40
N ALA A 114 3.10 -31.86 -14.39
CA ALA A 114 3.68 -32.66 -15.46
C ALA A 114 4.66 -31.85 -16.33
N SER A 115 4.31 -30.62 -16.68
CA SER A 115 5.14 -29.72 -17.49
C SER A 115 6.45 -29.36 -16.78
N PHE A 116 6.41 -29.02 -15.48
CA PHE A 116 7.62 -28.75 -14.71
C PHE A 116 8.52 -30.00 -14.56
N ARG A 117 7.94 -31.18 -14.38
CA ARG A 117 8.69 -32.44 -14.35
C ARG A 117 9.29 -32.79 -15.71
N ALA A 118 8.60 -32.48 -16.81
CA ALA A 118 9.10 -32.65 -18.17
C ALA A 118 10.26 -31.68 -18.47
N ALA A 119 10.20 -30.46 -17.94
CA ALA A 119 11.34 -29.53 -17.90
C ALA A 119 12.48 -30.01 -16.99
N GLY A 120 12.29 -31.12 -16.27
CA GLY A 120 13.22 -31.78 -15.35
C GLY A 120 13.63 -30.90 -14.18
N VAL A 121 12.64 -30.20 -13.61
CA VAL A 121 12.72 -29.43 -12.37
C VAL A 121 11.87 -30.15 -11.32
N THR A 122 12.25 -30.04 -10.04
CA THR A 122 11.49 -30.63 -8.94
C THR A 122 10.16 -29.90 -8.78
N ALA A 123 9.02 -30.56 -9.02
CA ALA A 123 7.69 -29.98 -8.91
C ALA A 123 6.95 -30.50 -7.67
N LEU A 124 6.40 -29.57 -6.89
CA LEU A 124 5.60 -29.79 -5.70
C LEU A 124 4.25 -29.10 -5.86
N ASN A 125 3.23 -29.65 -5.20
CA ASN A 125 1.87 -29.17 -5.29
C ASN A 125 1.36 -28.82 -3.88
N SER A 126 0.56 -27.78 -3.79
CA SER A 126 -0.21 -27.40 -2.61
C SER A 126 -1.71 -27.39 -2.95
N THR A 127 -2.54 -26.76 -2.13
CA THR A 127 -4.01 -26.81 -2.30
C THR A 127 -4.47 -26.04 -3.54
N SER A 128 -3.90 -24.88 -3.79
CA SER A 128 -4.21 -23.97 -4.90
C SER A 128 -2.96 -23.47 -5.63
N SER A 129 -1.80 -24.08 -5.43
CA SER A 129 -0.56 -23.75 -6.15
C SER A 129 0.23 -24.96 -6.64
N VAL A 130 0.97 -24.77 -7.73
CA VAL A 130 2.04 -25.65 -8.18
C VAL A 130 3.32 -24.86 -8.20
N PHE A 131 4.37 -25.41 -7.59
CA PHE A 131 5.66 -24.75 -7.54
C PHE A 131 6.80 -25.68 -7.91
N ALA A 132 7.76 -25.13 -8.65
CA ALA A 132 8.94 -25.82 -9.11
C ALA A 132 10.19 -25.21 -8.49
N HIS A 133 11.10 -26.07 -8.04
CA HIS A 133 12.38 -25.67 -7.44
C HIS A 133 13.52 -25.96 -8.39
N VAL A 134 14.13 -24.90 -8.91
CA VAL A 134 15.34 -24.94 -9.72
C VAL A 134 16.53 -24.73 -8.79
N THR A 135 17.42 -25.72 -8.70
CA THR A 135 18.68 -25.64 -7.95
C THR A 135 19.84 -25.49 -8.93
N PRO A 136 20.40 -24.29 -9.09
CA PRO A 136 21.57 -24.11 -9.95
C PRO A 136 22.83 -24.76 -9.39
N PRO A 137 23.80 -25.16 -10.23
CA PRO A 137 25.04 -25.80 -9.78
C PRO A 137 25.91 -24.95 -8.85
N ARG A 138 25.77 -23.61 -8.90
CA ARG A 138 26.55 -22.68 -8.07
C ARG A 138 25.82 -22.23 -6.81
N SER A 139 24.57 -22.66 -6.62
CA SER A 139 23.78 -22.26 -5.45
C SER A 139 24.19 -23.05 -4.21
N GLU A 140 24.32 -22.34 -3.10
CA GLU A 140 24.52 -22.93 -1.77
C GLU A 140 23.19 -23.38 -1.14
N GLY A 141 22.05 -23.06 -1.76
CA GLY A 141 20.70 -23.43 -1.30
C GLY A 141 20.18 -22.56 -0.15
N THR A 142 20.86 -21.45 0.15
CA THR A 142 20.55 -20.54 1.27
C THR A 142 19.66 -19.38 0.86
N GLU A 143 19.88 -18.80 -0.32
CA GLU A 143 19.12 -17.69 -0.89
C GLU A 143 18.29 -18.12 -2.08
N ALA A 144 17.16 -17.46 -2.27
CA ALA A 144 16.30 -17.72 -3.42
C ALA A 144 15.65 -16.48 -4.03
N ILE A 145 15.33 -16.61 -5.31
CA ILE A 145 14.50 -15.69 -6.09
C ILE A 145 13.20 -16.40 -6.47
N LEU A 146 12.07 -15.71 -6.36
CA LEU A 146 10.77 -16.24 -6.74
C LEU A 146 10.28 -15.62 -8.05
N VAL A 147 9.82 -16.45 -8.99
CA VAL A 147 9.06 -16.01 -10.16
C VAL A 147 7.68 -16.65 -10.09
N SER A 148 6.64 -15.84 -10.24
CA SER A 148 5.26 -16.31 -10.16
C SER A 148 4.44 -15.87 -11.37
N ALA A 149 3.43 -16.66 -11.72
CA ALA A 149 2.39 -16.29 -12.67
C ALA A 149 1.10 -17.01 -12.27
N ASN A 150 0.11 -16.28 -11.77
CA ASN A 150 -1.18 -16.86 -11.41
C ASN A 150 -2.09 -16.98 -12.63
N TRP A 151 -3.06 -17.89 -12.58
CA TRP A 151 -3.98 -18.18 -13.67
C TRP A 151 -4.85 -16.99 -14.06
N LEU A 152 -5.30 -16.19 -13.08
CA LEU A 152 -6.05 -14.96 -13.34
C LEU A 152 -5.13 -13.74 -13.22
N SER A 153 -5.29 -12.83 -14.17
CA SER A 153 -4.69 -11.52 -14.18
C SER A 153 -5.44 -10.55 -13.28
N ARG A 154 -4.80 -9.43 -12.94
CA ARG A 154 -5.41 -8.33 -12.17
C ARG A 154 -6.67 -7.72 -12.78
N ASN A 155 -6.88 -7.87 -14.08
CA ASN A 155 -8.07 -7.39 -14.79
C ASN A 155 -9.20 -8.43 -14.83
N GLY A 156 -9.01 -9.63 -14.26
CA GLY A 156 -9.96 -10.74 -14.29
C GLY A 156 -9.85 -11.64 -15.52
N GLU A 157 -8.98 -11.31 -16.48
CA GLU A 157 -8.71 -12.15 -17.66
C GLU A 157 -7.77 -13.31 -17.32
N VAL A 158 -7.77 -14.34 -18.17
CA VAL A 158 -6.91 -15.51 -17.97
C VAL A 158 -5.49 -15.23 -18.46
N ASN A 159 -4.52 -15.35 -17.55
CA ASN A 159 -3.10 -15.09 -17.75
C ASN A 159 -2.35 -16.30 -18.36
N VAL A 160 -2.91 -16.91 -19.42
CA VAL A 160 -2.31 -18.11 -20.05
C VAL A 160 -0.90 -17.86 -20.58
N ARG A 161 -0.60 -16.64 -21.05
CA ARG A 161 0.73 -16.31 -21.56
C ARG A 161 1.72 -16.07 -20.43
N GLY A 162 1.33 -15.44 -19.32
CA GLY A 162 2.18 -15.37 -18.13
C GLY A 162 2.60 -16.77 -17.64
N VAL A 163 1.64 -17.70 -17.58
CA VAL A 163 1.90 -19.09 -17.20
C VAL A 163 2.74 -19.83 -18.24
N ALA A 164 2.47 -19.67 -19.54
CA ALA A 164 3.28 -20.25 -20.61
C ALA A 164 4.75 -19.77 -20.57
N LEU A 165 4.95 -18.47 -20.31
CA LEU A 165 6.26 -17.89 -20.13
C LEU A 165 6.97 -18.50 -18.92
N LEU A 166 6.28 -18.63 -17.78
CA LEU A 166 6.81 -19.27 -16.58
C LEU A 166 7.27 -20.72 -16.84
N LEU A 167 6.48 -21.51 -17.59
CA LEU A 167 6.86 -22.88 -17.98
C LEU A 167 8.09 -22.90 -18.89
N SER A 168 8.18 -21.97 -19.86
CA SER A 168 9.37 -21.85 -20.72
C SER A 168 10.62 -21.47 -19.92
N LEU A 169 10.47 -20.68 -18.85
CA LEU A 169 11.55 -20.26 -17.97
C LEU A 169 12.10 -21.44 -17.16
N ALA A 170 11.29 -22.43 -16.78
CA ALA A 170 11.75 -23.60 -16.02
C ALA A 170 12.92 -24.32 -16.70
N GLU A 171 12.76 -24.61 -17.99
CA GLU A 171 13.81 -25.28 -18.76
C GLU A 171 15.01 -24.36 -19.02
N PHE A 172 14.74 -23.09 -19.33
CA PHE A 172 15.77 -22.09 -19.57
C PHE A 172 16.66 -21.89 -18.33
N LEU A 173 16.07 -21.61 -17.17
CA LEU A 173 16.80 -21.31 -15.93
C LEU A 173 17.66 -22.50 -15.49
N ARG A 174 17.15 -23.73 -15.62
CA ARG A 174 17.92 -24.95 -15.35
C ARG A 174 19.12 -25.12 -16.28
N ALA A 175 18.99 -24.73 -17.55
CA ALA A 175 20.06 -24.90 -18.54
C ALA A 175 21.24 -23.93 -18.35
N GLN A 176 21.01 -22.81 -17.66
CA GLN A 176 22.03 -21.78 -17.45
C GLN A 176 22.83 -22.03 -16.17
N ASN A 177 24.15 -21.82 -16.24
CA ASN A 177 25.09 -22.16 -15.15
C ASN A 177 25.52 -20.96 -14.28
N TYR A 178 24.99 -19.77 -14.54
CA TYR A 178 25.44 -18.53 -13.92
C TYR A 178 24.61 -18.10 -12.71
N TRP A 179 23.53 -18.81 -12.39
CA TRP A 179 22.72 -18.52 -11.23
C TRP A 179 23.42 -18.98 -9.95
N ALA A 180 23.46 -18.09 -8.96
CA ALA A 180 24.00 -18.33 -7.62
C ALA A 180 22.89 -18.53 -6.59
N PHE A 181 21.66 -18.10 -6.88
CA PHE A 181 20.51 -18.27 -5.98
C PHE A 181 19.62 -19.40 -6.48
N ASP A 182 18.94 -20.08 -5.55
CA ASP A 182 17.86 -20.98 -5.91
C ASP A 182 16.71 -20.20 -6.55
N ILE A 183 16.00 -20.83 -7.49
CA ILE A 183 14.86 -20.17 -8.15
C ILE A 183 13.61 -21.00 -7.94
N PHE A 184 12.59 -20.38 -7.38
CA PHE A 184 11.25 -20.94 -7.27
C PHE A 184 10.36 -20.39 -8.38
N LEU A 185 9.67 -21.27 -9.09
CA LEU A 185 8.67 -20.92 -10.08
C LEU A 185 7.31 -21.33 -9.55
N VAL A 186 6.37 -20.40 -9.42
CA VAL A 186 5.06 -20.65 -8.81
C VAL A 186 3.94 -20.30 -9.76
N SER A 187 3.04 -21.25 -9.99
CA SER A 187 1.79 -21.02 -10.72
C SER A 187 0.62 -21.35 -9.80
N GLY A 188 -0.17 -20.33 -9.49
CA GLY A 188 -1.33 -20.42 -8.60
C GLY A 188 -2.67 -20.39 -9.33
N ASP A 189 -3.70 -20.98 -8.70
CA ASP A 189 -5.09 -20.73 -9.08
C ASP A 189 -5.53 -19.32 -8.64
N GLY A 190 -6.59 -18.83 -9.28
CA GLY A 190 -7.14 -17.52 -8.99
C GLY A 190 -6.17 -16.38 -9.33
N TYR A 191 -6.39 -15.23 -8.70
CA TYR A 191 -5.56 -14.03 -8.89
C TYR A 191 -4.52 -13.85 -7.79
N LEU A 192 -4.91 -14.05 -6.53
CA LEU A 192 -4.06 -13.93 -5.35
C LEU A 192 -3.86 -15.28 -4.65
N ASP A 193 -4.89 -16.13 -4.69
CA ASP A 193 -5.06 -17.29 -3.82
C ASP A 193 -3.91 -18.30 -3.92
N GLY A 194 -3.51 -18.67 -5.14
CA GLY A 194 -2.45 -19.66 -5.31
C GLY A 194 -1.07 -19.17 -4.89
N LEU A 195 -0.78 -17.86 -5.00
CA LEU A 195 0.48 -17.33 -4.47
C LEU A 195 0.45 -17.24 -2.93
N ASN A 196 -0.71 -16.97 -2.34
CA ASN A 196 -0.90 -17.01 -0.89
C ASN A 196 -0.69 -18.43 -0.33
N ASP A 197 -1.31 -19.43 -0.94
CA ASP A 197 -1.19 -20.84 -0.54
C ASP A 197 0.24 -21.36 -0.67
N PHE A 198 0.99 -20.91 -1.68
CA PHE A 198 2.42 -21.15 -1.75
C PHE A 198 3.15 -20.61 -0.51
N THR A 199 2.91 -19.35 -0.14
CA THR A 199 3.61 -18.75 1.02
C THR A 199 3.27 -19.40 2.35
N GLU A 200 2.08 -19.97 2.50
CA GLU A 200 1.67 -20.71 3.70
C GLU A 200 2.25 -22.12 3.74
N THR A 201 2.36 -22.78 2.58
CA THR A 201 2.88 -24.15 2.46
C THR A 201 4.41 -24.18 2.41
N TYR A 202 5.04 -23.11 1.94
CA TYR A 202 6.48 -23.03 1.76
C TYR A 202 7.22 -23.15 3.10
N ALA A 203 7.79 -24.32 3.36
CA ALA A 203 8.75 -24.50 4.43
C ALA A 203 10.09 -23.90 3.99
N PRO A 204 10.69 -22.97 4.76
CA PRO A 204 11.90 -22.27 4.36
C PRO A 204 13.07 -23.24 4.23
N ARG A 205 13.34 -23.66 2.98
CA ARG A 205 14.58 -24.35 2.59
C ARG A 205 15.66 -23.33 2.22
N ALA A 206 15.25 -22.32 1.46
CA ALA A 206 16.03 -21.14 1.11
C ALA A 206 15.25 -19.86 1.48
N ASN A 207 15.97 -18.82 1.82
CA ASN A 207 15.41 -17.52 2.10
C ASN A 207 15.09 -16.79 0.79
N ILE A 208 13.81 -16.66 0.45
CA ILE A 208 13.38 -15.87 -0.71
C ILE A 208 13.62 -14.39 -0.38
N TRP A 209 14.45 -13.71 -1.18
CA TRP A 209 14.78 -12.30 -0.98
C TRP A 209 13.94 -11.40 -1.88
N THR A 210 13.91 -11.73 -3.16
CA THR A 210 13.22 -10.95 -4.19
C THR A 210 12.24 -11.83 -4.96
N ALA A 211 11.22 -11.19 -5.53
CA ALA A 211 10.25 -11.87 -6.34
C ALA A 211 9.78 -11.05 -7.54
N LEU A 212 9.38 -11.76 -8.59
CA LEU A 212 8.81 -11.20 -9.80
C LEU A 212 7.52 -11.94 -10.13
N ASN A 213 6.41 -11.20 -10.28
CA ASN A 213 5.16 -11.77 -10.74
C ASN A 213 4.90 -11.35 -12.19
N ILE A 214 4.58 -12.31 -13.05
CA ILE A 214 4.34 -12.11 -14.47
C ILE A 214 2.84 -12.08 -14.69
N ASP A 215 2.33 -10.92 -15.10
CA ASP A 215 0.94 -10.71 -15.44
C ASP A 215 0.83 -10.31 -16.92
N TYR A 216 0.68 -11.29 -17.79
CA TYR A 216 0.66 -11.13 -19.24
C TYR A 216 -0.55 -11.86 -19.85
N PRO A 217 -1.76 -11.27 -19.83
CA PRO A 217 -2.96 -11.95 -20.30
C PRO A 217 -3.23 -11.86 -21.82
N TYR A 218 -2.65 -10.89 -22.53
CA TYR A 218 -3.00 -10.60 -23.94
C TYR A 218 -1.96 -11.08 -24.96
N HIS A 219 -2.34 -11.11 -26.25
CA HIS A 219 -1.49 -11.57 -27.36
C HIS A 219 -0.16 -10.80 -27.50
N SER A 220 -0.22 -9.50 -27.29
CA SER A 220 0.88 -8.54 -27.35
C SER A 220 0.61 -7.43 -26.35
N PHE A 221 1.64 -6.64 -26.06
CA PHE A 221 1.51 -5.49 -25.17
C PHE A 221 2.19 -4.24 -25.77
N SER A 222 1.63 -3.07 -25.46
CA SER A 222 2.15 -1.77 -25.90
C SER A 222 3.37 -1.35 -25.09
N HIS A 223 3.27 -1.46 -23.77
CA HIS A 223 4.30 -1.05 -22.83
C HIS A 223 4.17 -1.85 -21.52
N LEU A 224 5.18 -1.72 -20.66
CA LEU A 224 5.21 -2.39 -19.37
C LEU A 224 4.52 -1.54 -18.30
N GLY A 225 3.49 -2.11 -17.66
CA GLY A 225 2.95 -1.59 -16.41
C GLY A 225 3.64 -2.22 -15.21
N VAL A 226 4.15 -1.41 -14.28
CA VAL A 226 4.81 -1.90 -13.07
C VAL A 226 3.93 -1.66 -11.85
N PHE A 227 3.63 -2.75 -11.13
CA PHE A 227 2.85 -2.75 -9.89
C PHE A 227 3.71 -3.24 -8.73
N PHE A 228 3.65 -2.55 -7.60
CA PHE A 228 4.59 -2.77 -6.48
C PHE A 228 3.95 -2.58 -5.10
N GLU A 229 2.67 -2.20 -5.00
CA GLU A 229 2.01 -2.00 -3.70
C GLU A 229 1.64 -3.34 -3.05
N GLY A 230 2.16 -3.55 -1.85
CA GLY A 230 1.83 -4.66 -1.00
C GLY A 230 0.61 -4.45 -0.10
N THR A 231 0.23 -5.52 0.59
CA THR A 231 -0.84 -5.48 1.60
C THR A 231 -0.53 -4.43 2.67
N ASN A 232 -1.57 -3.73 3.13
CA ASN A 232 -1.51 -2.71 4.17
C ASN A 232 -0.58 -1.51 3.86
N GLY A 233 -0.27 -1.26 2.59
CA GLY A 233 0.61 -0.16 2.17
C GLY A 233 2.09 -0.41 2.40
N ARG A 234 2.49 -1.68 2.56
CA ARG A 234 3.91 -2.07 2.54
C ARG A 234 4.43 -1.96 1.12
N LEU A 235 5.57 -1.31 0.94
CA LEU A 235 6.24 -1.18 -0.35
C LEU A 235 7.50 -2.04 -0.36
N PRO A 236 7.87 -2.65 -1.50
CA PRO A 236 9.18 -3.27 -1.67
C PRO A 236 10.25 -2.19 -1.70
N ASN A 237 11.50 -2.59 -1.52
CA ASN A 237 12.62 -1.68 -1.66
C ASN A 237 12.59 -1.02 -3.05
N GLN A 238 12.81 0.29 -3.08
CA GLN A 238 12.77 1.08 -4.31
C GLN A 238 13.72 0.55 -5.40
N ASP A 239 14.87 -0.02 -5.03
CA ASP A 239 15.84 -0.58 -5.98
C ASP A 239 15.30 -1.80 -6.75
N ALA A 240 14.39 -2.58 -6.16
CA ALA A 240 13.72 -3.67 -6.87
C ALA A 240 12.85 -3.12 -8.02
N VAL A 241 12.08 -2.08 -7.73
CA VAL A 241 11.24 -1.39 -8.74
C VAL A 241 12.10 -0.67 -9.77
N ASN A 242 13.11 0.08 -9.32
CA ASN A 242 14.02 0.81 -10.18
C ASN A 242 14.80 -0.14 -11.11
N SER A 243 15.21 -1.32 -10.62
CA SER A 243 15.90 -2.34 -11.43
C SER A 243 15.04 -2.83 -12.58
N VAL A 244 13.77 -3.15 -12.32
CA VAL A 244 12.81 -3.54 -13.37
C VAL A 244 12.65 -2.44 -14.40
N LEU A 245 12.42 -1.19 -13.96
CA LEU A 245 12.25 -0.05 -14.86
C LEU A 245 13.51 0.23 -15.69
N HIS A 246 14.69 0.10 -15.07
CA HIS A 246 15.98 0.27 -15.73
C HIS A 246 16.23 -0.82 -16.77
N VAL A 247 15.93 -2.09 -16.44
CA VAL A 247 16.01 -3.23 -17.36
C VAL A 247 15.06 -3.06 -18.55
N ALA A 248 13.81 -2.66 -18.31
CA ALA A 248 12.85 -2.43 -19.37
C ALA A 248 13.37 -1.37 -20.36
N LYS A 249 13.83 -0.22 -19.84
CA LYS A 249 14.27 0.92 -20.63
C LYS A 249 15.59 0.68 -21.38
N TYR A 250 16.62 0.19 -20.70
CA TYR A 250 17.98 0.10 -21.25
C TYR A 250 18.40 -1.30 -21.70
N GLY A 251 17.82 -2.35 -21.11
CA GLY A 251 18.14 -3.73 -21.45
C GLY A 251 17.31 -4.28 -22.61
N VAL A 252 16.00 -4.01 -22.61
CA VAL A 252 15.05 -4.60 -23.56
C VAL A 252 14.41 -3.58 -24.51
N TRP A 253 14.56 -2.28 -24.21
CA TRP A 253 13.98 -1.18 -25.00
C TRP A 253 12.46 -1.21 -25.07
N VAL A 254 11.84 -1.46 -23.91
CA VAL A 254 10.39 -1.46 -23.71
C VAL A 254 10.03 -0.24 -22.89
N ASP A 255 9.09 0.56 -23.39
CA ASP A 255 8.54 1.68 -22.64
C ASP A 255 7.86 1.16 -21.36
N SER A 256 8.04 1.87 -20.24
CA SER A 256 7.48 1.45 -18.95
C SER A 256 6.74 2.59 -18.27
N THR A 257 5.72 2.24 -17.50
CA THR A 257 4.86 3.17 -16.76
C THR A 257 4.59 2.64 -15.36
N ILE A 258 4.21 3.54 -14.47
CA ILE A 258 3.68 3.15 -13.16
C ILE A 258 2.23 2.72 -13.36
N HIS A 259 1.90 1.54 -12.83
CA HIS A 259 0.58 0.92 -12.99
C HIS A 259 0.17 0.71 -14.44
N ASN A 260 -1.02 1.18 -14.83
CA ASN A 260 -1.60 1.02 -16.16
C ASN A 260 -1.96 2.39 -16.75
N LEU A 261 -1.00 3.31 -16.66
CA LEU A 261 -1.13 4.67 -17.19
C LEU A 261 -0.69 4.76 -18.65
N ASP A 262 -0.72 5.98 -19.19
CA ASP A 262 -0.38 6.25 -20.59
C ASP A 262 1.06 5.79 -20.92
N GLU A 263 1.26 5.31 -22.15
CA GLU A 263 2.57 4.97 -22.72
C GLU A 263 3.45 6.23 -22.80
N ARG A 264 4.77 6.08 -22.57
CA ARG A 264 5.77 7.17 -22.59
C ARG A 264 5.39 8.34 -21.69
N PRO A 265 5.46 8.14 -20.37
CA PRO A 265 5.07 9.15 -19.41
C PRO A 265 5.93 10.40 -19.56
N GLN A 266 5.27 11.56 -19.51
CA GLN A 266 5.93 12.86 -19.47
C GLN A 266 5.94 13.37 -18.03
N PRO A 267 7.03 14.00 -17.55
CA PRO A 267 7.14 14.51 -16.19
C PRO A 267 6.31 15.80 -16.01
N THR A 268 4.99 15.65 -16.07
CA THR A 268 3.99 16.70 -15.97
C THR A 268 3.19 16.55 -14.69
N TYR A 269 2.66 17.65 -14.18
CA TYR A 269 1.80 17.63 -12.99
C TYR A 269 0.62 16.68 -13.15
N SER A 270 -0.04 16.70 -14.32
CA SER A 270 -1.20 15.85 -14.61
C SER A 270 -0.85 14.37 -14.57
N PHE A 271 0.30 13.97 -15.14
CA PHE A 271 0.73 12.59 -15.11
C PHE A 271 1.07 12.15 -13.68
N GLY A 272 1.89 12.95 -12.97
CA GLY A 272 2.25 12.67 -11.59
C GLY A 272 1.04 12.59 -10.67
N ALA A 273 0.01 13.41 -10.90
CA ALA A 273 -1.22 13.39 -10.11
C ALA A 273 -2.01 12.10 -10.35
N LYS A 274 -2.10 11.61 -11.60
CA LYS A 274 -2.72 10.32 -11.91
C LYS A 274 -1.95 9.16 -11.24
N ALA A 275 -0.62 9.14 -11.37
CA ALA A 275 0.24 8.10 -10.80
C ALA A 275 0.15 8.06 -9.26
N LEU A 276 0.25 9.22 -8.61
CA LEU A 276 0.08 9.30 -7.17
C LEU A 276 -1.34 8.92 -6.73
N LEU A 277 -2.37 9.29 -7.49
CA LEU A 277 -3.74 8.91 -7.17
C LEU A 277 -3.95 7.40 -7.27
N ASP A 278 -3.42 6.73 -8.30
CA ASP A 278 -3.51 5.28 -8.43
C ASP A 278 -2.75 4.56 -7.31
N HIS A 279 -1.56 5.04 -6.96
CA HIS A 279 -0.83 4.58 -5.79
C HIS A 279 -1.64 4.73 -4.49
N PHE A 280 -2.27 5.89 -4.29
CA PHE A 280 -3.15 6.16 -3.15
C PHE A 280 -4.35 5.22 -3.09
N LYS A 281 -4.96 4.87 -4.22
CA LYS A 281 -6.13 3.97 -4.26
C LYS A 281 -5.78 2.59 -3.67
N TYR A 282 -4.66 2.00 -4.05
CA TYR A 282 -4.24 0.69 -3.54
C TYR A 282 -3.90 0.75 -2.05
N MET A 283 -3.05 1.70 -1.67
CA MET A 283 -2.57 1.82 -0.29
C MET A 283 -3.66 2.24 0.69
N ALA A 284 -4.58 3.14 0.32
CA ALA A 284 -5.64 3.61 1.20
C ALA A 284 -6.58 2.47 1.64
N LEU A 285 -6.88 1.54 0.73
CA LEU A 285 -7.68 0.36 1.03
C LEU A 285 -6.88 -0.79 1.66
N GLY A 286 -5.56 -0.64 1.77
CA GLY A 286 -4.66 -1.71 2.25
C GLY A 286 -4.58 -2.92 1.31
N ARG A 287 -5.10 -2.79 0.08
CA ARG A 287 -5.16 -3.88 -0.89
C ARG A 287 -3.86 -3.94 -1.70
N PRO A 288 -3.34 -5.14 -1.98
CA PRO A 288 -2.20 -5.28 -2.88
C PRO A 288 -2.61 -4.89 -4.30
N SER A 289 -1.71 -4.26 -5.06
CA SER A 289 -2.03 -3.84 -6.42
C SER A 289 -1.91 -4.96 -7.46
N ALA A 290 -1.11 -5.99 -7.14
CA ALA A 290 -1.03 -7.26 -7.86
C ALA A 290 -0.64 -8.43 -6.94
N ALA A 291 -0.61 -9.67 -7.47
CA ALA A 291 -0.34 -10.89 -6.71
C ALA A 291 0.92 -10.81 -5.84
N HIS A 292 1.98 -10.17 -6.37
CA HIS A 292 3.22 -9.92 -5.64
C HIS A 292 3.01 -9.27 -4.26
N GLY A 293 1.95 -8.47 -4.09
CA GLY A 293 1.75 -7.66 -2.91
C GLY A 293 1.48 -8.46 -1.64
N LEU A 294 1.09 -9.73 -1.77
CA LEU A 294 1.00 -10.67 -0.66
C LEU A 294 2.38 -10.99 -0.07
N LEU A 295 3.41 -11.04 -0.91
CA LEU A 295 4.78 -11.39 -0.52
C LEU A 295 5.41 -10.33 0.41
N ALA A 296 4.88 -9.10 0.40
CA ALA A 296 5.28 -8.04 1.31
C ALA A 296 5.08 -8.41 2.79
N GLN A 297 4.15 -9.31 3.11
CA GLN A 297 3.96 -9.78 4.49
C GLN A 297 5.10 -10.67 5.00
N HIS A 298 5.78 -11.34 4.07
CA HIS A 298 6.93 -12.21 4.34
C HIS A 298 8.28 -11.51 4.16
N ARG A 299 8.27 -10.17 4.01
CA ARG A 299 9.47 -9.35 3.74
C ARG A 299 10.24 -9.82 2.50
N ILE A 300 9.49 -10.19 1.46
CA ILE A 300 10.03 -10.50 0.13
C ILE A 300 9.78 -9.27 -0.74
N ASP A 301 10.86 -8.72 -1.31
CA ASP A 301 10.79 -7.56 -2.19
C ASP A 301 10.29 -7.97 -3.58
N ALA A 302 9.04 -7.65 -3.87
CA ALA A 302 8.33 -8.20 -5.01
C ALA A 302 7.75 -7.13 -5.92
N VAL A 303 7.77 -7.39 -7.24
CA VAL A 303 7.23 -6.50 -8.28
C VAL A 303 6.43 -7.32 -9.27
N THR A 304 5.30 -6.78 -9.76
CA THR A 304 4.56 -7.37 -10.89
C THR A 304 4.85 -6.64 -12.19
N LEU A 305 5.16 -7.43 -13.22
CA LEU A 305 5.28 -7.03 -14.60
C LEU A 305 3.94 -7.25 -15.30
N TYR A 306 3.23 -6.17 -15.60
CA TYR A 306 1.97 -6.22 -16.32
C TYR A 306 2.16 -5.84 -17.79
N GLY A 307 1.86 -6.76 -18.71
CA GLY A 307 1.85 -6.46 -20.14
C GLY A 307 0.59 -5.70 -20.52
N VAL A 308 0.66 -4.37 -20.64
CA VAL A 308 -0.50 -3.53 -20.95
C VAL A 308 -1.03 -3.86 -22.35
N PRO A 309 -2.30 -4.31 -22.49
CA PRO A 309 -2.86 -4.70 -23.78
C PRO A 309 -2.64 -3.64 -24.86
N GLY A 310 -2.19 -4.08 -26.02
CA GLY A 310 -2.05 -3.24 -27.20
C GLY A 310 -1.44 -4.01 -28.36
N GLU A 311 -1.57 -3.48 -29.57
CA GLU A 311 -0.98 -4.05 -30.79
C GLU A 311 0.55 -3.89 -30.87
N GLY A 312 1.18 -3.45 -29.76
CA GLY A 312 2.60 -3.13 -29.71
C GLY A 312 3.49 -4.31 -30.09
N PRO A 313 4.75 -4.04 -30.48
CA PRO A 313 5.65 -5.04 -31.03
C PRO A 313 6.14 -6.07 -29.99
N HIS A 314 5.70 -5.95 -28.74
CA HIS A 314 6.23 -6.71 -27.62
C HIS A 314 5.39 -7.95 -27.32
N GLY A 315 6.10 -9.05 -27.06
CA GLY A 315 5.50 -10.34 -26.70
C GLY A 315 6.43 -11.17 -25.81
N PHE A 316 6.38 -12.50 -25.96
CA PHE A 316 7.19 -13.43 -25.15
C PHE A 316 8.69 -13.11 -25.15
N HIS A 317 9.24 -12.73 -26.30
CA HIS A 317 10.65 -12.37 -26.42
C HIS A 317 10.99 -11.19 -25.51
N SER A 318 10.23 -10.08 -25.58
CA SER A 318 10.47 -8.90 -24.75
C SER A 318 10.25 -9.18 -23.25
N MET A 319 9.15 -9.84 -22.90
CA MET A 319 8.84 -10.16 -21.49
C MET A 319 9.86 -11.13 -20.88
N GLY A 320 10.22 -12.21 -21.60
CA GLY A 320 11.20 -13.20 -21.12
C GLY A 320 12.60 -12.63 -20.96
N ARG A 321 13.06 -11.77 -21.88
CA ARG A 321 14.33 -11.05 -21.77
C ARG A 321 14.37 -10.09 -20.58
N MET A 322 13.25 -9.43 -20.29
CA MET A 322 13.12 -8.56 -19.15
C MET A 322 13.13 -9.34 -17.83
N VAL A 323 12.40 -10.46 -17.77
CA VAL A 323 12.42 -11.36 -16.61
C VAL A 323 13.85 -11.86 -16.37
N GLU A 324 14.52 -12.41 -17.38
CA GLU A 324 15.90 -12.88 -17.23
C GLU A 324 16.83 -11.76 -16.74
N SER A 325 16.82 -10.60 -17.40
CA SER A 325 17.74 -9.51 -17.06
C SER A 325 17.48 -8.96 -15.65
N THR A 326 16.23 -8.96 -15.19
CA THR A 326 15.88 -8.61 -13.80
C THR A 326 16.38 -9.68 -12.83
N LEU A 327 16.19 -10.96 -13.13
CA LEU A 327 16.70 -12.06 -12.31
C LEU A 327 18.23 -12.03 -12.24
N ARG A 328 18.93 -11.66 -13.32
CA ARG A 328 20.38 -11.47 -13.34
C ARG A 328 20.83 -10.39 -12.35
N ALA A 329 20.06 -9.32 -12.22
CA ALA A 329 20.34 -8.27 -11.26
C ALA A 329 20.15 -8.75 -9.82
N TYR A 330 19.00 -9.40 -9.54
CA TYR A 330 18.72 -9.96 -8.22
C TYR A 330 19.69 -11.04 -7.78
N ASN A 331 20.19 -11.86 -8.72
CA ASN A 331 21.17 -12.90 -8.46
C ASN A 331 22.54 -12.37 -8.02
N ASN A 332 22.81 -11.07 -8.18
CA ASN A 332 24.05 -10.47 -7.73
C ASN A 332 23.97 -9.92 -6.29
N LEU A 333 22.79 -9.94 -5.66
CA LEU A 333 22.64 -9.46 -4.29
C LEU A 333 23.54 -10.28 -3.35
N LEU A 334 24.31 -9.59 -2.51
CA LEU A 334 25.13 -10.22 -1.47
C LEU A 334 24.41 -10.26 -0.12
N GLU A 335 23.46 -9.35 0.06
CA GLU A 335 22.62 -9.23 1.23
C GLU A 335 21.20 -8.83 0.83
N ARG A 336 20.27 -9.00 1.78
CA ARG A 336 18.90 -8.52 1.58
C ARG A 336 18.89 -7.01 1.45
N LEU A 337 17.98 -6.51 0.61
CA LEU A 337 17.77 -5.08 0.41
C LEU A 337 17.39 -4.39 1.74
N HIS A 338 18.04 -3.27 2.02
CA HIS A 338 17.95 -2.57 3.31
C HIS A 338 16.76 -1.62 3.44
N ALA A 339 16.44 -1.26 4.69
CA ALA A 339 15.16 -0.67 5.04
C ALA A 339 14.96 0.83 4.75
N SER A 340 16.01 1.58 4.44
CA SER A 340 15.90 3.03 4.19
C SER A 340 15.05 3.39 2.97
N PHE A 341 14.82 2.45 2.05
CA PHE A 341 14.15 2.67 0.77
C PHE A 341 12.72 2.13 0.70
N PHE A 342 12.07 1.88 1.83
CA PHE A 342 10.66 1.45 1.85
C PHE A 342 9.65 2.62 1.87
N PHE A 343 10.11 3.86 2.03
CA PHE A 343 9.26 5.04 2.16
C PHE A 343 9.44 6.03 1.00
N TYR A 344 8.69 5.78 -0.07
CA TYR A 344 8.70 6.60 -1.28
C TYR A 344 7.31 6.61 -1.92
N LEU A 345 7.07 7.61 -2.78
CA LEU A 345 5.96 7.60 -3.74
C LEU A 345 6.54 7.73 -5.15
N LEU A 346 5.96 7.04 -6.14
CA LEU A 346 6.40 7.09 -7.54
C LEU A 346 5.41 7.90 -8.39
N PRO A 347 5.64 9.21 -8.59
CA PRO A 347 4.86 10.00 -9.54
C PRO A 347 5.24 9.71 -11.01
N HIS A 348 6.38 9.05 -11.26
CA HIS A 348 6.90 8.78 -12.61
C HIS A 348 7.89 7.59 -12.55
N PRO A 349 8.11 6.83 -13.64
CA PRO A 349 9.13 5.76 -13.66
C PRO A 349 10.56 6.21 -13.33
N ASP A 350 10.97 7.34 -13.91
CA ASP A 350 12.31 7.92 -13.68
C ASP A 350 12.41 8.85 -12.45
N TYR A 351 11.33 9.08 -11.69
CA TYR A 351 11.34 10.00 -10.54
C TYR A 351 10.57 9.50 -9.33
N PHE A 352 11.07 9.81 -8.14
CA PHE A 352 10.42 9.47 -6.87
C PHE A 352 10.30 10.68 -5.93
N LEU A 353 9.37 10.56 -4.98
CA LEU A 353 9.19 11.47 -3.85
C LEU A 353 9.69 10.78 -2.58
N PRO A 354 10.80 11.26 -1.96
CA PRO A 354 11.26 10.71 -0.69
C PRO A 354 10.30 11.07 0.46
N VAL A 355 10.33 10.28 1.54
CA VAL A 355 9.50 10.49 2.75
C VAL A 355 9.50 11.92 3.28
N GLY A 356 10.65 12.59 3.25
CA GLY A 356 10.77 13.99 3.72
C GLY A 356 9.96 15.00 2.91
N HIS A 357 9.56 14.67 1.68
CA HIS A 357 8.75 15.58 0.84
C HIS A 357 7.26 15.41 1.09
N TYR A 358 6.74 14.20 1.32
CA TYR A 358 5.29 13.99 1.46
C TYR A 358 4.82 13.95 2.92
N LEU A 359 5.65 13.47 3.85
CA LEU A 359 5.27 13.34 5.27
C LEU A 359 4.81 14.66 5.92
N PRO A 360 5.42 15.83 5.63
CA PRO A 360 4.98 17.10 6.23
C PRO A 360 3.49 17.39 6.06
N ALA A 361 2.84 16.96 4.96
CA ALA A 361 1.41 17.12 4.78
C ALA A 361 0.61 16.43 5.90
N ALA A 362 0.89 15.14 6.16
CA ALA A 362 0.17 14.39 7.19
C ALA A 362 0.44 14.94 8.59
N VAL A 363 1.68 15.36 8.88
CA VAL A 363 2.05 15.97 10.17
C VAL A 363 1.31 17.30 10.39
N VAL A 364 1.24 18.16 9.37
CA VAL A 364 0.53 19.45 9.44
C VAL A 364 -0.97 19.24 9.61
N LEU A 365 -1.58 18.28 8.91
CA LEU A 365 -2.99 17.92 9.08
C LEU A 365 -3.26 17.35 10.48
N GLY A 366 -2.42 16.43 10.96
CA GLY A 366 -2.49 15.87 12.32
C GLY A 366 -2.32 16.93 13.41
N ALA A 367 -1.43 17.91 13.20
CA ALA A 367 -1.25 19.04 14.10
C ALA A 367 -2.51 19.90 14.17
N SER A 368 -3.16 20.19 13.02
CA SER A 368 -4.44 20.91 12.99
C SER A 368 -5.53 20.23 13.81
N VAL A 369 -5.62 18.90 13.71
CA VAL A 369 -6.57 18.10 14.49
C VAL A 369 -6.19 18.16 15.97
N THR A 370 -4.92 17.91 16.31
CA THR A 370 -4.43 17.91 17.71
C THR A 370 -4.70 19.22 18.43
N LEU A 371 -4.50 20.37 17.76
CA LEU A 371 -4.78 21.68 18.32
C LEU A 371 -6.26 21.87 18.70
N GLY A 372 -7.17 21.17 18.03
CA GLY A 372 -8.59 21.15 18.39
C GLY A 372 -8.87 20.51 19.75
N GLY A 373 -7.91 19.78 20.31
CA GLY A 373 -8.04 19.02 21.54
C GLY A 373 -7.52 19.67 22.81
N PHE A 374 -7.00 20.90 22.74
CA PHE A 374 -6.35 21.54 23.89
C PHE A 374 -7.32 22.09 24.95
N ASP A 375 -8.60 22.28 24.62
CA ASP A 375 -9.61 22.77 25.57
C ASP A 375 -10.36 21.60 26.22
N CYS A 376 -9.76 20.95 27.21
CA CYS A 376 -10.32 19.79 27.90
C CYS A 376 -10.65 20.12 29.37
N PRO A 377 -11.88 20.60 29.66
CA PRO A 377 -12.24 21.07 31.01
C PRO A 377 -12.41 19.94 32.04
N ASP A 378 -12.86 18.76 31.62
CA ASP A 378 -13.03 17.57 32.46
C ASP A 378 -12.63 16.29 31.70
N PRO A 379 -11.34 15.90 31.76
CA PRO A 379 -10.83 14.75 31.01
C PRO A 379 -11.51 13.43 31.39
N LEU A 380 -11.87 13.24 32.66
CA LEU A 380 -12.48 12.00 33.14
C LEU A 380 -13.89 11.84 32.58
N ALA A 381 -14.71 12.89 32.62
CA ALA A 381 -16.02 12.86 32.00
C ALA A 381 -15.92 12.60 30.49
N GLY A 382 -15.00 13.29 29.78
CA GLY A 382 -14.79 13.07 28.35
C GLY A 382 -14.44 11.61 28.01
N ALA A 383 -13.53 11.01 28.78
CA ALA A 383 -13.11 9.62 28.58
C ALA A 383 -14.25 8.62 28.83
N LEU A 384 -15.04 8.82 29.89
CA LEU A 384 -16.21 7.98 30.16
C LEU A 384 -17.25 8.07 29.03
N TRP A 385 -17.44 9.25 28.44
CA TRP A 385 -18.32 9.45 27.29
C TRP A 385 -17.74 8.92 25.97
N ALA A 386 -16.44 8.64 25.88
CA ALA A 386 -15.85 7.96 24.72
C ALA A 386 -16.09 6.44 24.75
N LEU A 387 -16.25 5.84 25.94
CA LEU A 387 -16.43 4.39 26.08
C LEU A 387 -17.59 3.81 25.26
N PRO A 388 -18.80 4.42 25.19
CA PRO A 388 -19.88 3.92 24.35
C PRO A 388 -19.53 3.86 22.86
N ALA A 389 -18.73 4.82 22.36
CA ALA A 389 -18.30 4.86 20.96
C ALA A 389 -17.35 3.70 20.63
N PHE A 390 -16.38 3.42 21.51
CA PHE A 390 -15.47 2.28 21.36
C PHE A 390 -16.16 0.93 21.63
N ALA A 391 -17.10 0.89 22.58
CA ALA A 391 -17.93 -0.29 22.82
C ALA A 391 -18.78 -0.64 21.61
N LEU A 392 -19.31 0.36 20.89
CA LEU A 392 -20.03 0.15 19.64
C LEU A 392 -19.14 -0.47 18.56
N GLY A 393 -17.89 -0.01 18.44
CA GLY A 393 -16.89 -0.63 17.57
C GLY A 393 -16.62 -2.09 17.95
N LEU A 394 -16.45 -2.37 19.24
CA LEU A 394 -16.25 -3.73 19.75
C LEU A 394 -17.46 -4.64 19.51
N LEU A 395 -18.68 -4.12 19.67
CA LEU A 395 -19.92 -4.84 19.33
C LEU A 395 -19.99 -5.14 17.82
N GLY A 396 -19.61 -4.18 16.97
CA GLY A 396 -19.51 -4.39 15.53
C GLY A 396 -18.51 -5.49 15.18
N TRP A 397 -17.35 -5.52 15.85
CA TRP A 397 -16.35 -6.58 15.70
C TRP A 397 -16.89 -7.94 16.14
N VAL A 398 -17.54 -8.04 17.30
CA VAL A 398 -18.14 -9.30 17.78
C VAL A 398 -19.25 -9.78 16.84
N ALA A 399 -20.07 -8.85 16.34
CA ALA A 399 -21.12 -9.16 15.38
C ALA A 399 -20.61 -9.38 13.94
N GLN A 400 -19.33 -9.11 13.67
CA GLN A 400 -18.73 -9.07 12.33
C GLN A 400 -19.58 -8.26 11.34
N SER A 401 -20.18 -7.16 11.81
CA SER A 401 -21.10 -6.34 11.05
C SER A 401 -20.83 -4.86 11.26
N SER A 402 -20.49 -4.20 10.17
CA SER A 402 -20.25 -2.76 10.05
C SER A 402 -21.53 -1.92 10.15
N LEU A 403 -22.70 -2.53 9.95
CA LEU A 403 -24.01 -1.86 10.06
C LEU A 403 -24.34 -1.42 11.49
N VAL A 404 -23.62 -1.96 12.48
CA VAL A 404 -23.72 -1.52 13.88
C VAL A 404 -23.41 -0.03 14.04
N SER A 405 -22.66 0.56 13.10
CA SER A 405 -22.44 2.01 13.03
C SER A 405 -23.73 2.83 12.98
N ALA A 406 -24.83 2.31 12.41
CA ALA A 406 -26.12 3.02 12.37
C ALA A 406 -26.70 3.27 13.77
N ALA A 407 -26.39 2.40 14.75
CA ALA A 407 -26.82 2.58 16.12
C ALA A 407 -26.12 3.77 16.82
N ALA A 408 -25.04 4.32 16.24
CA ALA A 408 -24.38 5.54 16.71
C ALA A 408 -25.36 6.72 16.85
N MET A 409 -26.34 6.83 15.94
CA MET A 409 -27.33 7.90 15.94
C MET A 409 -28.23 7.89 17.20
N ALA A 410 -28.38 6.72 17.83
CA ALA A 410 -29.19 6.53 19.03
C ALA A 410 -28.41 6.76 20.34
N LEU A 411 -27.09 7.00 20.26
CA LEU A 411 -26.26 7.18 21.46
C LEU A 411 -26.64 8.46 22.22
N PRO A 412 -26.59 8.42 23.57
CA PRO A 412 -26.86 9.59 24.39
C PRO A 412 -25.82 10.69 24.14
N ARG A 413 -26.24 11.95 24.23
CA ARG A 413 -25.38 13.10 23.92
C ARG A 413 -24.90 13.81 25.18
N PRO A 414 -23.58 14.00 25.36
CA PRO A 414 -23.07 14.77 26.48
C PRO A 414 -23.45 16.26 26.35
N LYS A 415 -23.59 16.94 27.49
CA LYS A 415 -23.85 18.39 27.58
C LYS A 415 -22.76 19.08 28.40
N GLY A 416 -22.61 20.39 28.21
CA GLY A 416 -21.69 21.22 28.99
C GLY A 416 -20.22 20.78 28.85
N ALA A 417 -19.50 20.72 29.98
CA ALA A 417 -18.08 20.40 30.03
C ALA A 417 -17.76 19.01 29.44
N ALA A 418 -18.61 18.00 29.68
CA ALA A 418 -18.41 16.65 29.16
C ALA A 418 -18.38 16.59 27.63
N ARG A 419 -19.18 17.43 26.95
CA ARG A 419 -19.19 17.52 25.48
C ARG A 419 -17.90 18.13 24.95
N ALA A 420 -17.44 19.20 25.58
CA ALA A 420 -16.18 19.85 25.23
C ALA A 420 -15.01 18.88 25.42
N SER A 421 -14.95 18.19 26.56
CA SER A 421 -13.92 17.18 26.83
C SER A 421 -13.94 16.00 25.87
N LEU A 422 -15.14 15.47 25.51
CA LEU A 422 -15.25 14.38 24.54
C LEU A 422 -14.70 14.81 23.17
N SER A 423 -15.09 15.99 22.70
CA SER A 423 -14.56 16.54 21.45
C SER A 423 -13.04 16.70 21.53
N SER A 424 -12.54 17.22 22.65
CA SER A 424 -11.11 17.47 22.82
C SER A 424 -10.28 16.20 22.84
N LEU A 425 -10.73 15.16 23.56
CA LEU A 425 -10.06 13.87 23.60
C LEU A 425 -10.09 13.17 22.24
N ALA A 426 -11.17 13.27 21.48
CA ALA A 426 -11.21 12.75 20.11
C ALA A 426 -10.19 13.46 19.19
N HIS A 427 -10.11 14.80 19.26
CA HIS A 427 -9.09 15.55 18.52
C HIS A 427 -7.66 15.15 18.91
N LEU A 428 -7.38 14.92 20.20
CA LEU A 428 -6.07 14.44 20.65
C LEU A 428 -5.76 13.02 20.14
N PHE A 429 -6.72 12.10 20.26
CA PHE A 429 -6.55 10.71 19.83
C PHE A 429 -6.29 10.60 18.33
N TYR A 430 -7.16 11.17 17.49
CA TYR A 430 -7.00 11.11 16.04
C TYR A 430 -5.85 11.99 15.55
N GLY A 431 -5.62 13.14 16.20
CA GLY A 431 -4.50 14.03 15.88
C GLY A 431 -3.14 13.38 16.10
N ALA A 432 -3.01 12.51 17.11
CA ALA A 432 -1.81 11.69 17.32
C ALA A 432 -1.76 10.47 16.38
N LEU A 433 -2.91 9.89 16.03
CA LEU A 433 -2.99 8.70 15.17
C LEU A 433 -2.63 9.00 13.70
N ILE A 434 -2.96 10.18 13.18
CA ILE A 434 -2.65 10.56 11.80
C ILE A 434 -1.14 10.52 11.48
N PRO A 435 -0.24 11.21 12.21
CA PRO A 435 1.18 11.19 11.89
C PRO A 435 1.84 9.84 12.19
N THR A 436 1.35 9.07 13.18
CA THR A 436 1.86 7.72 13.45
C THR A 436 1.47 6.75 12.34
N LEU A 437 0.23 6.82 11.85
CA LEU A 437 -0.22 6.06 10.70
C LEU A 437 0.52 6.48 9.42
N ALA A 438 0.90 7.75 9.28
CA ALA A 438 1.62 8.24 8.11
C ALA A 438 3.01 7.62 7.93
N MET A 439 3.62 7.12 9.02
CA MET A 439 4.86 6.34 8.99
C MET A 439 4.68 4.91 8.52
N VAL A 440 3.46 4.37 8.58
CA VAL A 440 3.15 3.00 8.17
C VAL A 440 2.50 2.99 6.79
N ASN A 441 1.50 3.85 6.60
CA ASN A 441 0.73 3.96 5.37
C ASN A 441 0.25 5.42 5.22
N PHE A 442 1.02 6.20 4.45
CA PHE A 442 0.75 7.61 4.22
C PHE A 442 -0.63 7.89 3.58
N PRO A 443 -1.06 7.18 2.54
CA PRO A 443 -2.41 7.36 1.97
C PRO A 443 -3.55 7.12 2.98
N GLN A 444 -3.45 6.09 3.83
CA GLN A 444 -4.43 5.86 4.90
C GLN A 444 -4.45 7.02 5.92
N ALA A 445 -3.29 7.57 6.27
CA ALA A 445 -3.22 8.72 7.16
C ALA A 445 -3.85 9.97 6.57
N VAL A 446 -3.66 10.24 5.28
CA VAL A 446 -4.31 11.36 4.59
C VAL A 446 -5.83 11.17 4.54
N LEU A 447 -6.29 9.96 4.21
CA LEU A 447 -7.71 9.62 4.23
C LEU A 447 -8.30 9.85 5.63
N LEU A 448 -7.67 9.30 6.67
CA LEU A 448 -8.07 9.48 8.06
C LEU A 448 -8.11 10.96 8.45
N ALA A 449 -7.10 11.75 8.06
CA ALA A 449 -7.05 13.17 8.37
C ALA A 449 -8.24 13.93 7.77
N VAL A 450 -8.55 13.68 6.49
CA VAL A 450 -9.71 14.28 5.81
C VAL A 450 -11.00 13.92 6.53
N LEU A 451 -11.19 12.65 6.86
CA LEU A 451 -12.40 12.17 7.54
C LEU A 451 -12.55 12.75 8.94
N VAL A 452 -11.48 12.80 9.72
CA VAL A 452 -11.50 13.35 11.08
C VAL A 452 -11.79 14.85 11.05
N ILE A 453 -11.16 15.59 10.13
CA ILE A 453 -11.41 17.04 9.97
C ILE A 453 -12.88 17.28 9.64
N ILE A 454 -13.47 16.48 8.75
CA ILE A 454 -14.88 16.61 8.36
C ILE A 454 -15.81 16.16 9.49
N ALA A 455 -15.57 15.01 10.10
CA ALA A 455 -16.42 14.43 11.15
C ALA A 455 -16.45 15.28 12.43
N LEU A 456 -15.32 15.87 12.82
CA LEU A 456 -15.23 16.73 14.01
C LEU A 456 -15.53 18.21 13.72
N ALA A 457 -15.74 18.59 12.46
CA ALA A 457 -16.15 19.94 12.11
C ALA A 457 -17.60 20.23 12.59
N PRO A 458 -17.92 21.50 12.93
CA PRO A 458 -19.27 21.92 13.30
C PRO A 458 -20.22 21.99 12.09
N LEU A 459 -20.38 20.88 11.36
CA LEU A 459 -21.23 20.76 10.18
C LEU A 459 -22.71 20.53 10.55
N PRO A 460 -23.67 20.99 9.71
CA PRO A 460 -25.09 20.73 9.89
C PRO A 460 -25.41 19.23 9.70
N ARG A 461 -26.45 18.76 10.41
CA ARG A 461 -26.86 17.33 10.46
C ARG A 461 -27.00 16.61 9.11
N PRO A 462 -27.62 17.18 8.06
CA PRO A 462 -27.73 16.48 6.77
C PRO A 462 -26.38 16.21 6.12
N VAL A 463 -25.42 17.13 6.28
CA VAL A 463 -24.05 16.97 5.73
C VAL A 463 -23.29 15.88 6.49
N ARG A 464 -23.48 15.77 7.81
CA ARG A 464 -22.90 14.68 8.61
C ARG A 464 -23.53 13.32 8.29
N ALA A 465 -24.85 13.27 8.11
CA ALA A 465 -25.53 12.05 7.69
C ALA A 465 -25.03 11.53 6.33
N ALA A 466 -24.64 12.44 5.43
CA ALA A 466 -24.04 12.06 4.15
C ALA A 466 -22.66 11.38 4.29
N LEU A 467 -21.93 11.59 5.39
CA LEU A 467 -20.63 10.93 5.65
C LEU A 467 -20.77 9.43 5.86
N VAL A 468 -21.97 8.95 6.20
CA VAL A 468 -22.27 7.51 6.29
C VAL A 468 -22.09 6.82 4.92
N PHE A 469 -22.25 7.53 3.80
CA PHE A 469 -21.97 6.96 2.46
C PHE A 469 -20.47 6.84 2.15
N LEU A 470 -19.60 7.52 2.91
CA LEU A 470 -18.15 7.33 2.84
C LEU A 470 -17.68 6.16 3.73
N HIS A 471 -18.61 5.45 4.37
CA HIS A 471 -18.29 4.31 5.22
C HIS A 471 -17.66 3.20 4.36
N PRO A 472 -16.47 2.66 4.74
CA PRO A 472 -15.81 1.61 3.97
C PRO A 472 -16.68 0.37 3.74
N ALA A 473 -17.59 0.06 4.66
CA ALA A 473 -18.57 -1.02 4.46
C ALA A 473 -19.73 -0.70 3.49
N VAL A 474 -20.03 0.59 3.26
CA VAL A 474 -20.93 0.97 2.16
C VAL A 474 -20.20 0.78 0.84
N LEU A 475 -18.90 1.09 0.78
CA LEU A 475 -18.04 0.75 -0.36
C LEU A 475 -17.90 -0.77 -0.56
N GLU A 476 -17.92 -1.57 0.52
CA GLU A 476 -17.97 -3.03 0.48
C GLU A 476 -19.26 -3.53 -0.20
N TYR A 477 -20.42 -3.01 0.23
CA TYR A 477 -21.73 -3.41 -0.30
C TYR A 477 -21.94 -3.01 -1.77
N TYR A 478 -21.49 -1.81 -2.18
CA TYR A 478 -21.67 -1.31 -3.55
C TYR A 478 -20.49 -1.62 -4.49
N GLY A 479 -19.30 -1.88 -3.95
CA GLY A 479 -18.07 -2.06 -4.72
C GLY A 479 -17.69 -3.50 -5.02
N GLY A 480 -18.45 -4.49 -4.52
CA GLY A 480 -18.17 -5.92 -4.74
C GLY A 480 -16.88 -6.41 -4.07
N ILE A 481 -16.34 -5.65 -3.12
CA ILE A 481 -15.16 -6.00 -2.34
C ILE A 481 -15.64 -6.68 -1.06
N ASN A 482 -15.06 -7.80 -0.65
CA ASN A 482 -15.36 -8.45 0.63
C ASN A 482 -14.16 -8.26 1.57
N LEU A 483 -14.20 -7.21 2.39
CA LEU A 483 -13.06 -6.82 3.23
C LEU A 483 -12.81 -7.84 4.34
N ARG A 484 -13.87 -8.52 4.80
CA ARG A 484 -13.74 -9.60 5.77
C ARG A 484 -12.95 -10.78 5.19
N ALA A 485 -13.29 -11.23 3.99
CA ALA A 485 -12.57 -12.31 3.33
C ALA A 485 -11.09 -11.92 3.08
N GLU A 486 -10.84 -10.68 2.65
CA GLU A 486 -9.47 -10.19 2.47
C GLU A 486 -8.67 -10.10 3.78
N TRP A 487 -9.32 -9.81 4.90
CA TRP A 487 -8.68 -9.88 6.21
C TRP A 487 -8.35 -11.31 6.61
N GLU A 488 -9.32 -12.23 6.48
CA GLU A 488 -9.17 -13.63 6.86
C GLU A 488 -8.14 -14.36 5.99
N GLN A 489 -8.03 -14.01 4.70
CA GLN A 489 -7.14 -14.67 3.75
C GLN A 489 -5.78 -13.96 3.58
N PHE A 490 -5.76 -12.62 3.49
CA PHE A 490 -4.57 -11.87 3.09
C PHE A 490 -4.07 -10.90 4.17
N GLY A 491 -4.72 -10.87 5.35
CA GLY A 491 -4.33 -9.99 6.45
C GLY A 491 -4.53 -8.50 6.18
N ASN A 492 -5.50 -8.11 5.34
CA ASN A 492 -5.84 -6.70 5.09
C ASN A 492 -6.46 -6.04 6.34
N VAL A 493 -5.71 -5.16 7.02
CA VAL A 493 -6.11 -4.51 8.28
C VAL A 493 -7.26 -3.51 8.12
N ALA A 494 -7.69 -3.22 6.89
CA ALA A 494 -8.83 -2.34 6.63
C ALA A 494 -10.09 -2.80 7.38
N TRP A 495 -10.34 -4.12 7.46
CA TRP A 495 -11.50 -4.65 8.17
C TRP A 495 -11.48 -4.37 9.68
N PRO A 496 -10.43 -4.75 10.46
CA PRO A 496 -10.28 -4.32 11.85
C PRO A 496 -10.33 -2.80 12.05
N ALA A 497 -9.73 -2.02 11.13
CA ALA A 497 -9.67 -0.57 11.23
C ALA A 497 -11.05 0.10 11.18
N ILE A 498 -12.02 -0.50 10.47
CA ILE A 498 -13.42 -0.03 10.48
C ILE A 498 -13.95 0.00 11.91
N PHE A 499 -13.77 -1.09 12.66
CA PHE A 499 -14.30 -1.22 14.01
C PHE A 499 -13.50 -0.43 15.06
N ALA A 500 -12.17 -0.39 14.92
CA ALA A 500 -11.30 0.24 15.90
C ALA A 500 -11.20 1.77 15.77
N ILE A 501 -11.35 2.30 14.55
CA ILE A 501 -11.06 3.71 14.23
C ILE A 501 -12.31 4.41 13.68
N TRP A 502 -12.94 3.84 12.65
CA TRP A 502 -14.02 4.53 11.94
C TRP A 502 -15.34 4.56 12.70
N ILE A 503 -15.81 3.42 13.21
CA ILE A 503 -17.06 3.36 13.99
C ILE A 503 -17.00 4.28 15.22
N PRO A 504 -15.90 4.27 16.02
CA PRO A 504 -15.76 5.21 17.12
C PRO A 504 -15.74 6.68 16.65
N LEU A 505 -15.09 7.00 15.52
CA LEU A 505 -15.08 8.36 14.97
C LEU A 505 -16.50 8.83 14.62
N GLN A 506 -17.26 7.98 13.93
CA GLN A 506 -18.65 8.27 13.55
C GLN A 506 -19.53 8.44 14.79
N ALA A 507 -19.42 7.52 15.76
CA ALA A 507 -20.16 7.59 17.02
C ALA A 507 -19.87 8.88 17.81
N VAL A 508 -18.60 9.27 17.93
CA VAL A 508 -18.25 10.54 18.56
C VAL A 508 -18.80 11.74 17.79
N SER A 509 -18.69 11.74 16.46
CA SER A 509 -19.26 12.80 15.61
C SER A 509 -20.77 12.97 15.82
N ASP A 510 -21.51 11.86 15.92
CA ASP A 510 -22.96 11.85 16.13
C ASP A 510 -23.34 12.28 17.55
N MET A 511 -22.57 11.85 18.57
CA MET A 511 -22.75 12.29 19.97
C MET A 511 -22.49 13.79 20.14
N LEU A 512 -21.61 14.38 19.32
CA LEU A 512 -21.31 15.81 19.29
C LEU A 512 -22.32 16.64 18.46
N SER A 513 -23.36 16.04 17.86
CA SER A 513 -24.34 16.68 16.95
C SER A 513 -25.64 17.21 17.58
#